data_AF-A0A7J9ZKM7-F1
#
_entry.id   AF-A0A7J9ZKM7-F1
#
_cell.length_a   1.000
_cell.length_b   1.000
_cell.length_c   1.000
_cell.angle_alpha   90.00
_cell.angle_beta   90.00
_cell.angle_gamma   90.00
#
_symmetry.space_group_name_H-M   'P 1'
#
loop_
_entity.id
_entity.type
_entity.pdbx_description
1 polymer ?
#
loop_
_entity_poly.entity_id
_entity_poly.type
_entity_poly.pdbx_seq_one_letter_code
_entity_poly.pdbx_strand_id
1 'polypeptide(L)'
;MSDTDPPTPSEDEHGPPAEPAPAAPLEVGVRLAPAADVAEWLREAEAYETAGAHALWIGDPEPGMDAGALVAALAAVTYRAMLVLVTARAPEEPVLATIQAIGRDRLVVPEAEGVLPEGRRWADVAVPRGRAAWRESLREAAEAGAVGVVVPAGPRLLDILRNPADPEGRQDLHLSFG
;
A
#
# COMPACT_ATOMS: atom_id res chain seq x y z
N MET A 1 67.70 -14.82 -26.47
CA MET A 1 67.46 -15.06 -25.02
C MET A 1 66.98 -13.72 -24.47
N SER A 2 65.71 -13.44 -24.23
CA SER A 2 64.47 -14.20 -24.35
C SER A 2 63.36 -13.17 -24.63
N ASP A 3 62.55 -13.44 -25.66
CA ASP A 3 61.25 -12.81 -25.86
C ASP A 3 60.30 -13.31 -24.76
N THR A 4 59.59 -12.41 -24.08
CA THR A 4 58.45 -12.77 -23.23
C THR A 4 57.41 -11.67 -23.41
N ASP A 5 56.53 -11.91 -24.38
CA ASP A 5 55.28 -11.20 -24.58
C ASP A 5 54.34 -11.53 -23.41
N PRO A 6 53.74 -10.56 -22.70
CA PRO A 6 52.74 -10.85 -21.69
C PRO A 6 51.43 -11.33 -22.36
N PRO A 7 50.70 -12.28 -21.74
CA PRO A 7 49.47 -12.79 -22.31
C PRO A 7 48.38 -11.72 -22.31
N THR A 8 47.65 -11.64 -23.43
CA THR A 8 46.41 -10.88 -23.58
C THR A 8 45.37 -11.41 -22.58
N PRO A 9 44.67 -10.56 -21.82
CA PRO A 9 43.58 -11.02 -20.97
C PRO A 9 42.41 -11.48 -21.84
N SER A 10 41.96 -12.71 -21.61
CA SER A 10 40.80 -13.34 -22.23
C SER A 10 39.54 -12.49 -22.00
N GLU A 11 38.99 -11.93 -23.08
CA GLU A 11 37.66 -11.34 -23.13
C GLU A 11 36.61 -12.45 -23.20
N ASP A 12 36.31 -13.11 -22.07
CA ASP A 12 35.23 -14.11 -22.02
C ASP A 12 34.59 -14.15 -20.63
N GLU A 13 33.96 -13.04 -20.21
CA GLU A 13 32.90 -13.06 -19.19
C GLU A 13 31.81 -12.03 -19.53
N HIS A 14 31.22 -12.16 -20.73
CA HIS A 14 29.85 -11.66 -20.95
C HIS A 14 28.89 -12.78 -20.60
N GLY A 15 28.70 -13.00 -19.29
CA GLY A 15 27.55 -13.74 -18.81
C GLY A 15 26.27 -13.14 -19.39
N PRO A 16 25.21 -13.94 -19.62
CA PRO A 16 23.96 -13.43 -20.17
C PRO A 16 23.51 -12.20 -19.36
N PRO A 17 22.99 -11.14 -20.02
CA PRO A 17 22.52 -9.97 -19.30
C PRO A 17 21.59 -10.44 -18.20
N ALA A 18 21.88 -10.04 -16.96
CA ALA A 18 21.06 -10.37 -15.81
C ALA A 18 19.61 -10.05 -16.19
N GLU A 19 18.77 -11.09 -16.22
CA GLU A 19 17.35 -10.96 -16.49
C GLU A 19 16.84 -9.86 -15.55
N PRO A 20 16.16 -8.81 -16.07
CA PRO A 20 15.75 -7.69 -15.23
C PRO A 20 14.95 -8.26 -14.07
N ALA A 21 15.39 -7.97 -12.84
CA ALA A 21 14.73 -8.43 -11.64
C ALA A 21 13.22 -8.12 -11.78
N PRO A 22 12.33 -9.08 -11.46
CA PRO A 22 10.91 -8.84 -11.58
C PRO A 22 10.57 -7.55 -10.83
N ALA A 23 9.94 -6.60 -11.53
CA ALA A 23 9.55 -5.32 -10.93
C ALA A 23 8.82 -5.60 -9.62
N ALA A 24 9.27 -4.98 -8.53
CA ALA A 24 8.68 -5.20 -7.23
C ALA A 24 7.16 -4.96 -7.32
N PRO A 25 6.33 -5.84 -6.72
CA PRO A 25 4.89 -5.66 -6.77
C PRO A 25 4.53 -4.31 -6.16
N LEU A 26 3.68 -3.54 -6.85
CA LEU A 26 3.18 -2.26 -6.34
C LEU A 26 2.54 -2.44 -4.97
N GLU A 27 2.86 -1.52 -4.06
CA GLU A 27 2.24 -1.49 -2.75
C GLU A 27 0.78 -1.03 -2.85
N VAL A 28 -0.09 -1.56 -1.99
CA VAL A 28 -1.50 -1.18 -1.96
C VAL A 28 -1.82 -0.42 -0.68
N GLY A 29 -2.32 0.79 -0.86
CA GLY A 29 -2.78 1.68 0.18
C GLY A 29 -4.30 1.76 0.15
N VAL A 30 -4.92 1.76 1.32
CA VAL A 30 -6.38 1.86 1.45
C VAL A 30 -6.73 3.19 2.09
N ARG A 31 -7.53 3.99 1.39
CA ARG A 31 -8.09 5.23 1.94
C ARG A 31 -9.36 4.90 2.69
N LEU A 32 -9.29 4.99 4.02
CA LEU A 32 -10.44 4.74 4.88
C LEU A 32 -11.46 5.88 4.73
N ALA A 33 -12.74 5.53 4.75
CA ALA A 33 -13.78 6.55 4.88
C ALA A 33 -13.68 7.23 6.27
N PRO A 34 -14.21 8.46 6.41
CA PRO A 34 -14.35 9.07 7.74
C PRO A 34 -15.12 8.14 8.69
N ALA A 35 -14.66 8.07 9.94
CA ALA A 35 -15.23 7.17 10.93
C ALA A 35 -16.62 7.64 11.36
N ALA A 36 -17.70 7.02 10.88
CA ALA A 36 -19.05 7.28 11.41
C ALA A 36 -19.30 6.51 12.73
N ASP A 37 -18.82 5.26 12.78
CA ASP A 37 -18.74 4.42 13.98
C ASP A 37 -17.28 3.99 14.14
N VAL A 38 -16.64 4.41 15.25
CA VAL A 38 -15.22 4.15 15.49
C VAL A 38 -14.93 2.66 15.64
N ALA A 39 -15.80 1.89 16.30
CA ALA A 39 -15.57 0.47 16.51
C ALA A 39 -15.72 -0.34 15.22
N GLU A 40 -16.63 0.05 14.34
CA GLU A 40 -16.72 -0.54 12.99
C GLU A 40 -15.54 -0.14 12.11
N TRP A 41 -15.16 1.14 12.16
CA TRP A 41 -14.04 1.66 11.39
C TRP A 41 -12.70 1.01 11.75
N LEU A 42 -12.44 0.78 13.04
CA LEU A 42 -11.25 0.03 13.49
C LEU A 42 -11.25 -1.42 12.98
N ARG A 43 -12.40 -2.10 13.02
CA ARG A 43 -12.54 -3.46 12.47
C ARG A 43 -12.34 -3.51 10.96
N GLU A 44 -12.81 -2.51 10.24
CA GLU A 44 -12.57 -2.37 8.80
C GLU A 44 -11.08 -2.20 8.51
N ALA A 45 -10.39 -1.34 9.25
CA ALA A 45 -8.95 -1.14 9.11
C ALA A 45 -8.13 -2.42 9.39
N GLU A 46 -8.45 -3.16 10.46
CA GLU A 46 -7.84 -4.47 10.76
C GLU A 46 -8.09 -5.48 9.63
N ALA A 47 -9.30 -5.48 9.04
CA ALA A 47 -9.63 -6.36 7.94
C ALA A 47 -8.78 -6.08 6.70
N TYR A 48 -8.51 -4.81 6.40
CA TYR A 48 -7.62 -4.41 5.30
C TYR A 48 -6.16 -4.75 5.58
N GLU A 49 -5.67 -4.49 6.79
CA GLU A 49 -4.31 -4.89 7.18
C GLU A 49 -4.13 -6.41 7.05
N THR A 50 -5.09 -7.19 7.55
CA THR A 50 -5.08 -8.65 7.46
C THR A 50 -5.11 -9.13 6.02
N ALA A 51 -5.83 -8.41 5.15
CA ALA A 51 -5.87 -8.67 3.71
C ALA A 51 -4.59 -8.25 2.97
N GLY A 52 -3.61 -7.64 3.66
CA GLY A 52 -2.31 -7.29 3.09
C GLY A 52 -2.20 -5.86 2.58
N ALA A 53 -3.08 -4.95 3.00
CA ALA A 53 -2.87 -3.52 2.77
C ALA A 53 -1.52 -3.08 3.36
N HIS A 54 -0.69 -2.43 2.54
CA HIS A 54 0.62 -1.92 2.95
C HIS A 54 0.49 -0.61 3.73
N ALA A 55 -0.48 0.24 3.35
CA ALA A 55 -0.74 1.51 3.99
C ALA A 55 -2.24 1.73 4.24
N LEU A 56 -2.57 2.41 5.32
CA LEU A 56 -3.90 2.91 5.63
C LEU A 56 -3.83 4.43 5.61
N TRP A 57 -4.59 5.06 4.73
CA TRP A 57 -4.68 6.50 4.57
C TRP A 57 -5.89 7.01 5.34
N ILE A 58 -5.61 7.90 6.29
CA ILE A 58 -6.59 8.53 7.17
C ILE A 58 -6.74 9.98 6.72
N GLY A 59 -7.96 10.35 6.34
CA GLY A 59 -8.34 11.72 6.01
C GLY A 59 -8.76 12.54 7.23
N ASP A 60 -9.35 13.70 6.96
CA ASP A 60 -10.01 14.48 8.00
C ASP A 60 -11.17 13.70 8.64
N PRO A 61 -11.32 13.74 9.98
CA PRO A 61 -12.40 13.08 10.68
C PRO A 61 -13.73 13.81 10.50
N GLU A 62 -14.83 13.15 10.84
CA GLU A 62 -16.13 13.82 10.97
C GLU A 62 -16.07 14.93 12.05
N PRO A 63 -16.91 15.97 11.92
CA PRO A 63 -16.95 17.07 12.90
C PRO A 63 -17.14 16.58 14.33
N GLY A 64 -16.29 17.06 15.24
CA GLY A 64 -16.34 16.71 16.66
C GLY A 64 -15.47 15.51 17.06
N MET A 65 -14.82 14.85 16.11
CA MET A 65 -13.79 13.84 16.39
C MET A 65 -12.38 14.39 16.27
N ASP A 66 -11.48 13.80 17.05
CA ASP A 66 -10.05 14.15 17.08
C ASP A 66 -9.25 13.20 16.19
N ALA A 67 -8.53 13.75 15.21
CA ALA A 67 -7.72 12.98 14.28
C ALA A 67 -6.58 12.22 14.99
N GLY A 68 -5.95 12.84 16.00
CA GLY A 68 -4.90 12.23 16.79
C GLY A 68 -5.39 10.99 17.53
N ALA A 69 -6.55 11.07 18.18
CA ALA A 69 -7.18 9.96 18.89
C ALA A 69 -7.54 8.79 17.95
N LEU A 70 -8.09 9.07 16.76
CA LEU A 70 -8.42 8.03 15.78
C LEU A 70 -7.16 7.32 15.25
N VAL A 71 -6.11 8.08 14.93
CA VAL A 71 -4.85 7.49 14.47
C VAL A 71 -4.13 6.75 15.59
N ALA A 72 -4.17 7.24 16.83
CA ALA A 72 -3.65 6.52 18.00
C ALA A 72 -4.37 5.17 18.19
N ALA A 73 -5.70 5.15 18.04
CA ALA A 73 -6.48 3.93 18.11
C ALA A 73 -6.09 2.94 17.00
N LEU A 74 -5.93 3.39 15.76
CA LEU A 74 -5.42 2.56 14.66
C LEU A 74 -4.01 2.02 14.93
N ALA A 75 -3.12 2.86 15.45
CA ALA A 75 -1.76 2.46 15.79
C ALA A 75 -1.72 1.35 16.84
N ALA A 76 -2.70 1.31 17.74
CA ALA A 76 -2.81 0.32 18.79
C ALA A 76 -3.38 -1.04 18.31
N VAL A 77 -4.27 -1.03 17.31
CA VAL A 77 -4.97 -2.25 16.84
C VAL A 77 -4.39 -2.86 15.57
N THR A 78 -3.61 -2.08 14.82
CA THR A 78 -2.89 -2.56 13.62
C THR A 78 -1.43 -2.83 13.96
N TYR A 79 -0.72 -3.64 13.17
CA TYR A 79 0.66 -4.07 13.49
C TYR A 79 1.67 -4.00 12.34
N ARG A 80 1.21 -3.93 11.09
CA ARG A 80 2.02 -4.04 9.88
C ARG A 80 1.85 -2.85 8.94
N ALA A 81 0.63 -2.36 8.78
CA ALA A 81 0.34 -1.29 7.83
C ALA A 81 0.99 0.02 8.29
N MET A 82 1.54 0.77 7.33
CA MET A 82 1.92 2.16 7.49
C MET A 82 0.65 3.01 7.67
N LEU A 83 0.65 3.95 8.60
CA LEU A 83 -0.48 4.85 8.85
C LEU A 83 -0.14 6.21 8.24
N VAL A 84 -0.88 6.62 7.22
CA VAL A 84 -0.68 7.89 6.52
C VAL A 84 -1.79 8.85 6.93
N LEU A 85 -1.47 9.86 7.73
CA LEU A 85 -2.43 10.87 8.16
C LEU A 85 -2.36 12.10 7.25
N VAL A 86 -3.39 12.30 6.44
CA VAL A 86 -3.58 13.48 5.59
C VAL A 86 -4.73 14.30 6.16
N THR A 87 -4.42 15.40 6.83
CA THR A 87 -5.42 16.24 7.50
C THR A 87 -5.11 17.71 7.34
N ALA A 88 -6.16 18.55 7.28
CA ALA A 88 -6.01 20.00 7.28
C ALA A 88 -5.46 20.54 8.62
N ARG A 89 -5.60 19.76 9.70
CA ARG A 89 -5.11 20.15 11.04
C ARG A 89 -4.33 19.00 11.66
N ALA A 90 -3.01 19.02 11.42
CA ALA A 90 -2.11 18.06 12.04
C ALA A 90 -2.26 18.11 13.58
N PRO A 91 -2.23 16.95 14.26
CA PRO A 91 -2.10 16.89 15.71
C PRO A 91 -0.86 17.61 16.20
N GLU A 92 -0.86 18.04 17.46
CA GLU A 92 0.30 18.65 18.08
C GLU A 92 1.48 17.66 18.16
N GLU A 93 2.71 18.19 18.15
CA GLU A 93 3.94 17.37 18.12
C GLU A 93 4.00 16.32 19.25
N PRO A 94 3.65 16.62 20.52
CA PRO A 94 3.67 15.61 21.57
C PRO A 94 2.68 14.45 21.33
N VAL A 95 1.55 14.75 20.68
CA VAL A 95 0.56 13.74 20.29
C VAL A 95 1.12 12.88 19.16
N LEU A 96 1.74 13.49 18.14
CA LEU A 96 2.42 12.76 17.06
C LEU A 96 3.52 11.85 17.59
N ALA A 97 4.36 12.35 18.50
CA ALA A 97 5.42 11.56 19.14
C ALA A 97 4.86 10.35 19.91
N THR A 98 3.74 10.54 20.61
CA THR A 98 3.04 9.45 21.31
C THR A 98 2.50 8.42 20.32
N ILE A 99 1.88 8.85 19.23
CA ILE A 99 1.36 7.96 18.20
C ILE A 99 2.50 7.19 17.51
N GLN A 100 3.63 7.84 17.22
CA GLN A 100 4.81 7.17 16.67
C GLN A 100 5.31 6.07 17.61
N ALA A 101 5.36 6.34 18.92
CA ALA A 101 5.77 5.36 19.91
C ALA A 101 4.80 4.16 20.00
N ILE A 102 3.48 4.41 19.96
CA ILE A 102 2.46 3.34 19.92
C ILE A 102 2.58 2.53 18.62
N GLY A 103 2.68 3.23 17.49
CA GLY A 103 2.72 2.68 16.16
C GLY A 103 4.05 2.02 15.79
N ARG A 104 5.12 2.22 16.58
CA ARG A 104 6.49 1.78 16.29
C ARG A 104 7.01 2.35 14.96
N ASP A 105 7.00 3.68 14.85
CA ASP A 105 7.49 4.45 13.70
C ASP A 105 6.74 4.21 12.37
N ARG A 106 5.49 3.74 12.46
CA ARG A 106 4.63 3.50 11.29
C ARG A 106 3.78 4.70 10.87
N LEU A 107 3.79 5.80 11.63
CA LEU A 107 3.03 6.99 11.26
C LEU A 107 3.81 7.83 10.26
N VAL A 108 3.14 8.26 9.20
CA VAL A 108 3.63 9.22 8.23
C VAL A 108 2.60 10.33 8.11
N VAL A 109 3.06 11.57 8.26
CA VAL A 109 2.26 12.77 8.00
C VAL A 109 2.92 13.48 6.81
N PRO A 110 2.42 13.29 5.58
CA PRO A 110 3.05 13.88 4.40
C PRO A 110 2.86 15.40 4.40
N GLU A 111 3.88 16.11 3.90
CA GLU A 111 3.83 17.57 3.74
C GLU A 111 2.83 18.01 2.65
N ALA A 112 2.57 17.12 1.68
CA ALA A 112 1.62 17.31 0.59
C ALA A 112 0.86 16.01 0.28
N GLU A 113 -0.42 16.11 -0.03
CA GLU A 113 -1.25 14.95 -0.37
C GLU A 113 -0.69 14.20 -1.60
N GLY A 114 -0.60 12.87 -1.51
CA GLY A 114 -0.13 12.00 -2.60
C GLY A 114 1.39 11.85 -2.71
N VAL A 115 2.17 12.61 -1.93
CA VAL A 115 3.65 12.51 -1.91
C VAL A 115 4.09 12.11 -0.51
N LEU A 116 4.52 10.86 -0.37
CA LEU A 116 5.16 10.40 0.86
C LEU A 116 6.62 10.88 0.92
N PRO A 117 7.25 10.88 2.11
CA PRO A 117 8.68 11.15 2.23
C PRO A 117 9.52 10.36 1.23
N GLU A 118 10.67 10.92 0.83
CA GLU A 118 11.61 10.33 -0.15
C GLU A 118 11.09 10.30 -1.61
N GLY A 119 10.05 11.07 -1.94
CA GLY A 119 9.54 11.16 -3.31
C GLY A 119 8.79 9.90 -3.76
N ARG A 120 8.41 9.04 -2.82
CA ARG A 120 7.58 7.85 -3.04
C ARG A 120 6.19 8.28 -3.53
N ARG A 121 6.00 8.24 -4.85
CA ARG A 121 4.74 8.64 -5.49
C ARG A 121 3.72 7.52 -5.44
N TRP A 122 2.59 7.79 -4.80
CA TRP A 122 1.44 6.91 -4.83
C TRP A 122 0.42 7.42 -5.86
N ALA A 123 -0.20 6.52 -6.61
CA ALA A 123 -1.24 6.87 -7.57
C ALA A 123 -2.62 6.65 -6.95
N ASP A 124 -3.48 7.68 -6.94
CA ASP A 124 -4.89 7.51 -6.60
C ASP A 124 -5.61 6.73 -7.71
N VAL A 125 -6.30 5.68 -7.31
CA VAL A 125 -7.04 4.78 -8.20
C VAL A 125 -8.46 4.63 -7.66
N ALA A 126 -9.44 4.70 -8.56
CA ALA A 126 -10.84 4.46 -8.20
C ALA A 126 -11.06 3.02 -7.72
N VAL A 127 -12.12 2.78 -6.95
CA VAL A 127 -12.47 1.40 -6.53
C VAL A 127 -12.60 0.51 -7.77
N PRO A 128 -11.81 -0.58 -7.88
CA PRO A 128 -11.77 -1.37 -9.10
C PRO A 128 -13.11 -2.03 -9.35
N ARG A 129 -13.62 -1.94 -10.59
CA ARG A 129 -14.87 -2.60 -10.98
C ARG A 129 -14.77 -4.14 -10.97
N GLY A 130 -13.56 -4.68 -10.91
CA GLY A 130 -13.27 -6.11 -10.81
C GLY A 130 -11.78 -6.37 -10.93
N ARG A 131 -11.38 -7.65 -10.87
CA ARG A 131 -9.97 -8.07 -10.89
C ARG A 131 -9.22 -7.68 -12.18
N ALA A 132 -9.89 -7.72 -13.33
CA ALA A 132 -9.29 -7.28 -14.60
C ALA A 132 -8.98 -5.78 -14.60
N ALA A 133 -9.96 -4.95 -14.18
CA ALA A 133 -9.76 -3.51 -14.02
C ALA A 133 -8.69 -3.20 -12.97
N TRP A 134 -8.61 -3.99 -11.90
CA TRP A 134 -7.57 -3.86 -10.88
C TRP A 134 -6.16 -4.10 -11.43
N ARG A 135 -5.96 -5.20 -12.18
CA ARG A 135 -4.67 -5.49 -12.81
C ARG A 135 -4.25 -4.39 -13.78
N GLU A 136 -5.20 -3.84 -14.52
CA GLU A 136 -4.93 -2.73 -15.43
C GLU A 136 -4.51 -1.47 -14.69
N SER A 137 -5.22 -1.08 -13.62
CA SER A 137 -4.82 0.08 -12.82
C SER A 137 -3.45 -0.09 -12.17
N LEU A 138 -3.10 -1.32 -11.73
CA LEU A 138 -1.75 -1.61 -11.25
C LEU A 138 -0.70 -1.47 -12.36
N ARG A 139 -0.99 -1.96 -13.57
CA ARG A 139 -0.09 -1.83 -14.72
C ARG A 139 0.13 -0.36 -15.09
N GLU A 140 -0.95 0.42 -15.21
CA GLU A 140 -0.90 1.85 -15.51
C GLU A 140 -0.11 2.63 -14.44
N ALA A 141 -0.32 2.33 -13.16
CA ALA A 141 0.41 2.97 -12.07
C ALA A 141 1.91 2.62 -12.09
N ALA A 142 2.26 1.36 -12.40
CA ALA A 142 3.65 0.94 -12.52
C ALA A 142 4.35 1.63 -13.70
N GLU A 143 3.66 1.74 -14.84
CA GLU A 143 4.17 2.47 -16.02
C GLU A 143 4.35 3.97 -15.75
N ALA A 144 3.51 4.55 -14.90
CA ALA A 144 3.66 5.91 -14.41
C ALA A 144 4.77 6.09 -13.35
N GLY A 145 5.46 5.00 -12.97
CA GLY A 145 6.54 5.00 -11.99
C GLY A 145 6.08 5.17 -10.54
N ALA A 146 4.82 4.85 -10.24
CA ALA A 146 4.33 4.86 -8.87
C ALA A 146 4.98 3.75 -8.05
N VAL A 147 5.18 3.98 -6.75
CA VAL A 147 5.62 2.94 -5.81
C VAL A 147 4.46 2.09 -5.29
N GLY A 148 3.24 2.62 -5.41
CA GLY A 148 2.02 2.00 -4.93
C GLY A 148 0.78 2.76 -5.40
N VAL A 149 -0.38 2.18 -5.12
CA VAL A 149 -1.68 2.76 -5.44
C VAL A 149 -2.50 2.98 -4.18
N VAL A 150 -3.26 4.09 -4.13
CA VAL A 150 -4.21 4.38 -3.05
C VAL A 150 -5.61 4.19 -3.60
N VAL A 151 -6.39 3.33 -2.94
CA VAL A 151 -7.75 3.01 -3.36
C VAL A 151 -8.71 3.27 -2.20
N PRO A 152 -9.88 3.90 -2.44
CA PRO A 152 -10.91 4.01 -1.41
C PRO A 152 -11.33 2.65 -0.86
N ALA A 153 -11.56 2.59 0.45
CA ALA A 153 -12.14 1.42 1.10
C ALA A 153 -13.49 1.07 0.46
N GLY A 154 -13.72 -0.24 0.36
CA GLY A 154 -14.93 -0.81 -0.19
C GLY A 154 -14.88 -2.34 -0.21
N PRO A 155 -16.04 -3.02 -0.10
CA PRO A 155 -16.11 -4.48 0.05
C PRO A 155 -15.46 -5.24 -1.11
N ARG A 156 -15.48 -4.66 -2.31
CA ARG A 156 -14.86 -5.25 -3.52
C ARG A 156 -13.34 -5.25 -3.45
N LEU A 157 -12.74 -4.17 -2.95
CA LEU A 157 -11.29 -4.11 -2.74
C LEU A 157 -10.87 -5.16 -1.70
N LEU A 158 -11.63 -5.28 -0.61
CA LEU A 158 -11.34 -6.25 0.44
C LEU A 158 -11.38 -7.70 -0.09
N ASP A 159 -12.36 -8.03 -0.94
CA ASP A 159 -12.40 -9.36 -1.59
C ASP A 159 -11.18 -9.62 -2.48
N ILE A 160 -10.79 -8.63 -3.28
CA ILE A 160 -9.62 -8.73 -4.17
C ILE A 160 -8.33 -8.97 -3.35
N LEU A 161 -8.14 -8.21 -2.27
CA LEU A 161 -6.96 -8.32 -1.41
C LEU A 161 -6.90 -9.64 -0.64
N ARG A 162 -8.05 -10.15 -0.17
CA ARG A 162 -8.13 -11.46 0.49
C ARG A 162 -7.84 -12.62 -0.46
N ASN A 163 -8.20 -12.48 -1.74
CA ASN A 163 -8.07 -13.53 -2.75
C ASN A 163 -7.34 -13.01 -4.01
N PRO A 164 -6.02 -12.74 -3.92
CA PRO A 164 -5.26 -12.09 -5.00
C PRO A 164 -4.94 -13.04 -6.16
N ALA A 165 -4.88 -14.35 -5.90
CA ALA A 165 -4.56 -15.38 -6.90
C ALA A 165 -5.79 -15.98 -7.61
N ASP A 166 -7.01 -15.61 -7.19
CA ASP A 166 -8.23 -16.10 -7.83
C ASP A 166 -8.44 -15.37 -9.18
N PRO A 167 -8.33 -16.04 -10.34
CA PRO A 167 -8.41 -15.40 -11.65
C PRO A 167 -9.78 -14.79 -11.94
N GLU A 168 -10.85 -15.31 -11.33
CA GLU A 168 -12.24 -15.02 -11.71
C GLU A 168 -13.18 -14.70 -10.53
N GLY A 169 -12.75 -14.88 -9.27
CA GLY A 169 -13.60 -14.61 -8.11
C GLY A 169 -14.76 -15.59 -8.06
N ARG A 170 -14.50 -16.87 -7.76
CA ARG A 170 -15.49 -17.97 -7.67
C ARG A 170 -16.76 -17.77 -8.51
N GLN A 171 -16.70 -18.17 -9.79
CA GLN A 171 -17.87 -18.32 -10.66
C GLN A 171 -18.66 -19.62 -10.36
N ASP A 172 -18.31 -20.33 -9.29
CA ASP A 172 -18.73 -21.70 -8.98
C ASP A 172 -20.17 -21.82 -8.45
N LEU A 173 -21.01 -20.78 -8.58
CA LEU A 173 -22.45 -20.86 -8.35
C LEU A 173 -23.17 -21.38 -9.59
N HIS A 174 -22.62 -22.43 -10.20
CA HIS A 174 -23.30 -23.25 -11.20
C HIS A 174 -23.69 -24.60 -10.58
N LEU A 175 -24.99 -24.72 -10.31
CA LEU A 175 -25.80 -25.94 -10.39
C LEU A 175 -25.53 -27.07 -9.38
N SER A 176 -26.47 -27.21 -8.46
CA SER A 176 -27.03 -28.52 -8.11
C SER A 176 -28.51 -28.32 -7.81
N PHE A 177 -29.36 -28.33 -8.84
CA PHE A 177 -30.76 -28.71 -8.65
C PHE A 177 -30.77 -30.23 -8.59
N GLY A 178 -31.09 -30.76 -7.41
CA GLY A 178 -31.48 -32.15 -7.20
C GLY A 178 -32.90 -32.17 -6.69
#